data_AF-A0A512IS48-F1
#
_entry.id   AF-A0A512IS48-F1
#
_cell.length_a   1.000
_cell.length_b   1.000
_cell.length_c   1.000
_cell.angle_alpha   90.00
_cell.angle_beta   90.00
_cell.angle_gamma   90.00
#
_symmetry.space_group_name_H-M   'P 1'
#
loop_
_entity.id
_entity.type
_entity.pdbx_description
1 polymer ?
#
loop_
_entity_poly.entity_id
_entity_poly.type
_entity_poly.pdbx_seq_one_letter_code
_entity_poly.pdbx_strand_id
1 'polypeptide(L)'
;MRLPRLLVTGFGPFPGMPINPSATLARRIAASPRLRRTIGTAPTLLILKTSYAAIPEALEPALAQRPDAVLMIGVARRATRIRVESRASNRASRLFPDASGAVARDLTLDRGGPSGRRSAEATRILVPLRTVGAIASRDAGRYLCNASYYRVLAEGCPAIFLHIPPLPDPSRPRRSRWRPRRRPLDAWTDAFVDAALILLAPARRLTAHLEKGRGPYAAGRTSLGMNAPSVRAAASNANNPM
;
A
#
# COMPACT_ATOMS: atom_id res chain seq x y z
N MET A 1 -19.80 5.70 -8.45
CA MET A 1 -18.87 4.82 -7.72
C MET A 1 -17.47 5.40 -7.83
N ARG A 2 -16.61 5.20 -6.83
CA ARG A 2 -15.26 5.78 -6.81
C ARG A 2 -14.27 4.80 -7.45
N LEU A 3 -13.42 5.29 -8.36
CA LEU A 3 -12.35 4.51 -8.97
C LEU A 3 -11.33 4.04 -7.91
N PRO A 4 -10.69 2.86 -8.09
CA PRO A 4 -9.65 2.39 -7.18
C PRO A 4 -8.50 3.39 -7.06
N ARG A 5 -8.05 3.65 -5.84
CA ARG A 5 -6.99 4.62 -5.53
C ARG A 5 -5.77 3.92 -4.94
N LEU A 6 -4.69 3.98 -5.70
CA LEU A 6 -3.38 3.51 -5.27
C LEU A 6 -2.53 4.69 -4.82
N LEU A 7 -1.96 4.57 -3.62
CA LEU A 7 -0.87 5.44 -3.17
C LEU A 7 0.46 4.75 -3.47
N VAL A 8 1.33 5.42 -4.21
CA VAL A 8 2.71 4.98 -4.47
C VAL A 8 3.67 5.93 -3.79
N THR A 9 4.52 5.40 -2.91
CA THR A 9 5.47 6.23 -2.16
C THR A 9 6.93 5.89 -2.48
N GLY A 10 7.76 6.91 -2.42
CA GLY A 10 9.22 6.80 -2.38
C GLY A 10 9.80 7.80 -1.38
N PHE A 11 11.11 7.79 -1.18
CA PHE A 11 11.80 8.73 -0.31
C PHE A 11 12.70 9.68 -1.11
N GLY A 12 12.75 10.93 -0.68
CA GLY A 12 13.65 11.94 -1.23
C GLY A 12 15.12 11.68 -0.88
N PRO A 13 16.01 12.64 -1.19
CA PRO A 13 17.42 12.56 -0.85
C PRO A 13 17.67 12.46 0.66
N PHE A 14 18.86 11.98 1.03
CA PHE A 14 19.40 12.02 2.40
C PHE A 14 20.94 11.92 2.37
N PRO A 15 21.65 12.16 3.49
CA PRO A 15 23.12 12.13 3.52
C PRO A 15 23.71 10.83 2.93
N GLY A 16 24.58 10.98 1.94
CA GLY A 16 25.19 9.86 1.20
C GLY A 16 24.30 9.24 0.11
N MET A 17 23.12 9.83 -0.16
CA MET A 17 22.22 9.44 -1.25
C MET A 17 21.49 10.66 -1.83
N PRO A 18 22.18 11.52 -2.61
CA PRO A 18 21.60 12.72 -3.21
C PRO A 18 20.51 12.39 -4.24
N ILE A 19 20.64 11.24 -4.92
CA ILE A 19 19.60 10.68 -5.79
C ILE A 19 19.11 9.39 -5.14
N ASN A 20 17.91 9.42 -4.58
CA ASN A 20 17.30 8.25 -3.96
C ASN A 20 16.52 7.45 -5.02
N PRO A 21 16.94 6.22 -5.36
CA PRO A 21 16.32 5.43 -6.42
C PRO A 21 14.87 5.04 -6.11
N SER A 22 14.45 5.07 -4.85
CA SER A 22 13.05 4.83 -4.48
C SER A 22 12.11 5.90 -5.03
N ALA A 23 12.50 7.18 -4.98
CA ALA A 23 11.72 8.26 -5.60
C ALA A 23 11.65 8.13 -7.11
N THR A 24 12.74 7.73 -7.76
CA THR A 24 12.79 7.51 -9.21
C THR A 24 11.82 6.40 -9.62
N LEU A 25 11.83 5.26 -8.92
CA LEU A 25 10.88 4.17 -9.19
C LEU A 25 9.43 4.58 -8.92
N ALA A 26 9.15 5.24 -7.79
CA ALA A 26 7.81 5.69 -7.44
C ALA A 26 7.23 6.60 -8.55
N ARG A 27 8.02 7.55 -9.05
CA ARG A 27 7.65 8.42 -10.19
C ARG A 27 7.35 7.63 -11.45
N ARG A 28 8.22 6.68 -11.80
CA ARG A 28 8.04 5.83 -13.01
C ARG A 28 6.79 4.97 -12.93
N ILE A 29 6.49 4.40 -11.77
CA ILE A 29 5.29 3.59 -11.55
C ILE A 29 4.04 4.46 -11.64
N ALA A 30 4.03 5.62 -10.97
CA ALA A 30 2.90 6.56 -11.03
C ALA A 30 2.64 7.09 -12.46
N ALA A 31 3.70 7.26 -13.26
CA ALA A 31 3.60 7.67 -14.66
C ALA A 31 3.28 6.52 -15.64
N SER A 32 3.16 5.27 -15.17
CA SER A 32 2.97 4.10 -16.05
C SER A 32 1.64 4.16 -16.81
N PRO A 33 1.66 4.22 -18.16
CA PRO A 33 0.42 4.20 -18.96
C PRO A 33 -0.35 2.89 -18.79
N ARG A 34 0.36 1.77 -18.63
CA ARG A 34 -0.25 0.45 -18.40
C ARG A 34 -1.04 0.44 -17.10
N LEU A 35 -0.44 0.96 -16.02
CA LEU A 35 -1.11 1.06 -14.73
C LEU A 35 -2.35 1.94 -14.83
N ARG A 36 -2.20 3.16 -15.36
CA ARG A 36 -3.32 4.11 -15.53
C ARG A 36 -4.48 3.53 -16.33
N ARG A 37 -4.19 2.90 -17.48
CA ARG A 37 -5.23 2.28 -18.33
C ARG A 37 -5.95 1.15 -17.59
N THR A 38 -5.24 0.38 -16.78
CA THR A 38 -5.79 -0.78 -16.08
C THR A 38 -6.65 -0.40 -14.88
N ILE A 39 -6.32 0.70 -14.19
CA ILE A 39 -7.02 1.16 -12.98
C ILE A 39 -8.03 2.30 -13.27
N GLY A 40 -7.98 2.91 -14.45
CA GLY A 40 -8.86 4.01 -14.87
C GLY A 40 -8.47 5.39 -14.34
N THR A 41 -7.47 5.49 -13.46
CA THR A 41 -6.98 6.74 -12.87
C THR A 41 -5.45 6.72 -12.71
N ALA A 42 -4.83 7.87 -12.46
CA ALA A 42 -3.41 7.90 -12.10
C ALA A 42 -3.25 7.56 -10.61
N PRO A 43 -2.22 6.78 -10.22
CA PRO A 43 -1.89 6.62 -8.81
C PRO A 43 -1.53 7.97 -8.16
N THR A 44 -1.87 8.12 -6.88
CA THR A 44 -1.35 9.23 -6.07
C THR A 44 0.12 8.96 -5.80
N LEU A 45 1.00 9.87 -6.24
CA LEU A 45 2.43 9.82 -5.97
C LEU A 45 2.76 10.63 -4.72
N LEU A 46 3.50 10.04 -3.78
CA LEU A 46 4.04 10.76 -2.62
C LEU A 46 5.54 10.49 -2.46
N ILE A 47 6.36 11.52 -2.64
CA ILE A 47 7.78 11.46 -2.29
C ILE A 47 7.96 12.04 -0.90
N LEU A 48 8.15 11.17 0.08
CA LEU A 48 8.37 11.55 1.46
C LEU A 48 9.74 12.19 1.61
N LYS A 49 9.84 13.30 2.34
CA LYS A 49 11.14 13.75 2.86
C LYS A 49 11.70 12.60 3.70
N THR A 50 13.00 12.37 3.64
CA THR A 50 13.64 11.32 4.46
C THR A 50 13.79 11.80 5.90
N SER A 51 12.68 12.21 6.53
CA SER A 51 12.57 12.68 7.91
C SER A 51 11.35 12.08 8.59
N TYR A 52 11.43 11.88 9.91
CA TYR A 52 10.29 11.41 10.71
C TYR A 52 9.10 12.38 10.68
N ALA A 53 9.35 13.68 10.55
CA ALA A 53 8.30 14.69 10.42
C ALA A 53 7.41 14.47 9.18
N ALA A 54 7.94 13.81 8.13
CA ALA A 54 7.18 13.50 6.92
C ALA A 54 6.00 12.53 7.18
N ILE A 55 6.00 11.81 8.30
CA ILE A 55 4.89 10.92 8.66
C ILE A 55 3.63 11.76 8.96
N PRO A 56 3.59 12.59 10.02
CA PRO A 56 2.42 13.43 10.30
C PRO A 56 2.19 14.53 9.25
N GLU A 57 3.23 15.07 8.64
CA GLU A 57 3.08 16.19 7.70
C GLU A 57 2.55 15.77 6.32
N ALA A 58 2.82 14.54 5.88
CA ALA A 58 2.56 14.14 4.49
C ALA A 58 1.97 12.75 4.34
N LEU A 59 2.50 11.74 5.04
CA LEU A 59 2.00 10.38 4.95
C LEU A 59 0.58 10.27 5.52
N GLU A 60 0.35 10.76 6.73
CA GLU A 60 -0.96 10.68 7.38
C GLU A 60 -2.06 11.43 6.61
N PRO A 61 -1.85 12.67 6.11
CA PRO A 61 -2.78 13.32 5.20
C PRO A 61 -3.09 12.51 3.94
N ALA A 62 -2.08 11.84 3.35
CA ALA A 62 -2.30 10.99 2.18
C ALA A 62 -3.10 9.72 2.52
N LEU A 63 -2.91 9.15 3.71
CA LEU A 63 -3.70 8.01 4.20
C LEU A 63 -5.13 8.40 4.56
N ALA A 64 -5.35 9.61 5.09
CA ALA A 64 -6.69 10.14 5.37
C ALA A 64 -7.58 10.22 4.12
N GLN A 65 -6.98 10.25 2.92
CA GLN A 65 -7.69 10.15 1.65
C GLN A 65 -8.19 8.73 1.31
N ARG A 66 -7.95 7.77 2.22
CA ARG A 66 -8.38 6.37 2.18
C ARG A 66 -7.97 5.66 0.88
N PRO A 67 -6.67 5.51 0.60
CA PRO A 67 -6.24 4.71 -0.54
C PRO A 67 -6.75 3.26 -0.39
N ASP A 68 -7.13 2.64 -1.50
CA ASP A 68 -7.54 1.24 -1.55
C ASP A 68 -6.34 0.29 -1.48
N ALA A 69 -5.15 0.79 -1.82
CA ALA A 69 -3.89 0.07 -1.67
C ALA A 69 -2.70 1.04 -1.54
N VAL A 70 -1.62 0.59 -0.90
CA VAL A 70 -0.37 1.36 -0.74
C VAL A 70 0.85 0.55 -1.17
N LEU A 71 1.59 1.06 -2.16
CA LEU A 71 2.89 0.54 -2.56
C LEU A 71 3.99 1.47 -2.07
N MET A 72 4.80 1.02 -1.13
CA MET A 72 5.92 1.80 -0.60
C MET A 72 7.25 1.29 -1.12
N ILE A 73 8.15 2.19 -1.47
CA ILE A 73 9.49 1.86 -1.96
C ILE A 73 10.50 2.59 -1.10
N GLY A 74 11.50 1.86 -0.61
CA GLY A 74 12.63 2.41 0.13
C GLY A 74 13.93 1.81 -0.36
N VAL A 75 15.04 2.49 -0.08
CA VAL A 75 16.38 2.01 -0.44
C VAL A 75 17.08 1.43 0.78
N ALA A 76 17.58 0.21 0.64
CA ALA A 76 18.41 -0.43 1.65
C ALA A 76 19.88 -0.39 1.18
N ARG A 77 20.68 0.52 1.74
CA ARG A 77 22.06 0.82 1.28
C ARG A 77 22.98 -0.40 1.14
N ARG A 78 22.80 -1.40 2.01
CA ARG A 78 23.61 -2.64 2.04
C ARG A 78 22.92 -3.82 1.36
N ALA A 79 21.73 -3.64 0.80
CA ALA A 79 21.04 -4.71 0.09
C ALA A 79 21.71 -4.94 -1.26
N THR A 80 21.73 -6.21 -1.68
CA THR A 80 22.15 -6.66 -3.02
C THR A 80 20.98 -7.19 -3.85
N ARG A 81 19.81 -7.35 -3.22
CA ARG A 81 18.57 -7.88 -3.80
C ARG A 81 17.38 -7.06 -3.34
N ILE A 82 16.32 -7.06 -4.14
CA ILE A 82 15.02 -6.50 -3.72
C ILE A 82 14.49 -7.34 -2.56
N ARG A 83 13.94 -6.68 -1.54
CA ARG A 83 13.34 -7.32 -0.37
C ARG A 83 11.86 -6.95 -0.30
N VAL A 84 11.01 -7.97 -0.24
CA VAL A 84 9.58 -7.84 0.00
C VAL A 84 9.35 -7.93 1.49
N GLU A 85 9.04 -6.80 2.13
CA GLU A 85 8.93 -6.72 3.58
C GLU A 85 7.55 -7.20 4.06
N SER A 86 7.55 -8.33 4.76
CA SER A 86 6.33 -8.94 5.31
C SER A 86 5.89 -8.33 6.65
N ARG A 87 6.74 -7.56 7.31
CA ARG A 87 6.49 -7.01 8.65
C ARG A 87 7.15 -5.64 8.83
N ALA A 88 6.48 -4.79 9.60
CA ALA A 88 7.06 -3.63 10.26
C ALA A 88 7.05 -3.84 11.79
N SER A 89 8.08 -3.37 12.48
CA SER A 89 8.19 -3.42 13.94
C SER A 89 7.78 -2.10 14.58
N ASN A 90 7.16 -2.16 15.76
CA ASN A 90 6.86 -0.98 16.56
C ASN A 90 8.11 -0.49 17.30
N ARG A 91 9.18 -0.22 16.56
CA ARG A 91 10.48 0.18 17.08
C ARG A 91 11.11 1.22 16.17
N ALA A 92 11.75 2.20 16.77
CA ALA A 92 12.60 3.17 16.10
C ALA A 92 14.04 3.07 16.62
N SER A 93 14.98 3.64 15.86
CA SER A 93 16.39 3.75 16.23
C SER A 93 16.78 5.21 16.37
N ARG A 94 17.59 5.50 17.41
CA ARG A 94 18.27 6.78 17.60
C ARG A 94 19.68 6.82 17.01
N LEU A 95 20.14 5.71 16.42
CA LEU A 95 21.50 5.59 15.86
C LEU A 95 21.66 6.29 14.51
N PHE A 96 20.55 6.55 13.83
CA PHE A 96 20.55 7.09 12.47
C PHE A 96 19.74 8.39 12.46
N PRO A 97 20.41 9.57 12.43
CA PRO A 97 19.72 10.82 12.23
C PRO A 97 19.08 10.84 10.84
N ASP A 98 18.00 11.59 10.74
CA ASP A 98 17.26 11.77 9.53
C ASP A 98 17.85 12.87 8.64
N ALA A 99 17.24 13.14 7.48
CA ALA A 99 17.76 14.15 6.56
C ALA A 99 17.77 15.58 7.14
N SER A 100 17.04 15.83 8.23
CA SER A 100 17.08 17.09 9.00
C SER A 100 18.08 17.06 10.17
N GLY A 101 18.77 15.94 10.40
CA GLY A 101 19.63 15.73 11.56
C GLY A 101 18.90 15.22 12.81
N ALA A 102 17.57 15.11 12.76
CA ALA A 102 16.76 14.67 13.89
C ALA A 102 16.77 13.13 14.03
N VAL A 103 16.66 12.63 15.26
CA VAL A 103 16.44 11.21 15.53
C VAL A 103 15.01 10.96 15.98
N ALA A 104 14.57 9.70 15.99
CA ALA A 104 13.27 9.34 16.53
C ALA A 104 13.14 9.83 17.98
N ARG A 105 12.03 10.53 18.28
CA ARG A 105 11.74 11.07 19.61
C ARG A 105 11.69 9.95 20.65
N ASP A 106 10.96 8.89 20.33
CA ASP A 106 10.79 7.69 21.15
C ASP A 106 11.35 6.45 20.44
N LEU A 107 11.75 5.44 21.22
CA LEU A 107 12.17 4.13 20.69
C LEU A 107 10.99 3.24 20.28
N THR A 108 9.77 3.59 20.71
CA THR A 108 8.51 2.93 20.35
C THR A 108 7.69 3.91 19.51
N LEU A 109 7.19 3.47 18.36
CA LEU A 109 6.48 4.33 17.41
C LEU A 109 5.05 4.64 17.88
N ASP A 110 4.39 3.67 18.48
CA ASP A 110 3.01 3.74 18.96
C ASP A 110 2.90 3.01 20.29
N ARG A 111 2.75 3.73 21.41
CA ARG A 111 2.74 3.10 22.75
C ARG A 111 1.50 2.21 22.98
N GLY A 112 0.39 2.46 22.29
CA GLY A 112 -0.81 1.62 22.36
C GLY A 112 -0.86 0.51 21.29
N GLY A 113 0.08 0.54 20.34
CA GLY A 113 0.08 -0.35 19.18
C GLY A 113 0.74 -1.71 19.42
N PRO A 114 0.43 -2.71 18.57
CA PRO A 114 1.06 -4.03 18.64
C PRO A 114 2.57 -3.95 18.38
N SER A 115 3.34 -4.91 18.90
CA SER A 115 4.81 -4.96 18.73
C SER A 115 5.31 -5.02 17.28
N GLY A 116 4.43 -5.39 16.35
CA GLY A 116 4.66 -5.28 14.92
C GLY A 116 3.37 -5.53 14.14
N ARG A 117 3.37 -5.09 12.89
CA ARG A 117 2.25 -5.27 11.95
C ARG A 117 2.74 -6.07 10.75
N ARG A 118 1.89 -6.92 10.18
CA ARG A 118 2.22 -7.78 9.04
C ARG A 118 1.42 -7.36 7.81
N SER A 119 2.02 -7.51 6.64
CA SER A 119 1.30 -7.40 5.37
C SER A 119 0.79 -8.78 4.94
N ALA A 120 -0.51 -8.86 4.66
CA ALA A 120 -1.12 -10.05 4.05
C ALA A 120 -0.70 -10.23 2.57
N GLU A 121 -0.13 -9.19 1.95
CA GLU A 121 0.18 -9.16 0.52
C GLU A 121 1.59 -9.69 0.22
N ALA A 122 2.46 -9.81 1.21
CA ALA A 122 3.88 -10.10 1.01
C ALA A 122 4.15 -11.38 0.20
N THR A 123 3.45 -12.48 0.49
CA THR A 123 3.60 -13.73 -0.26
C THR A 123 3.13 -13.59 -1.70
N ARG A 124 1.96 -12.96 -1.91
CA ARG A 124 1.37 -12.73 -3.24
C ARG A 124 2.24 -11.83 -4.11
N ILE A 125 2.89 -10.84 -3.50
CA ILE A 125 3.79 -9.90 -4.18
C ILE A 125 5.17 -10.52 -4.43
N LEU A 126 5.67 -11.38 -3.55
CA LEU A 126 6.98 -12.01 -3.73
C LEU A 126 7.05 -12.88 -4.99
N VAL A 127 6.01 -13.66 -5.27
CA VAL A 127 5.98 -14.62 -6.38
C VAL A 127 6.37 -13.97 -7.72
N PRO A 128 5.68 -12.92 -8.22
CA PRO A 128 6.05 -12.27 -9.47
C PRO A 128 7.41 -11.55 -9.40
N LEU A 129 7.76 -10.99 -8.23
CA LEU A 129 9.03 -10.25 -8.07
C LEU A 129 10.28 -11.16 -8.02
N ARG A 130 10.14 -12.48 -7.90
CA ARG A 130 11.27 -13.42 -8.01
C ARG A 130 11.97 -13.33 -9.36
N THR A 131 11.25 -12.97 -10.43
CA THR A 131 11.79 -12.77 -11.78
C THR A 131 12.87 -11.66 -11.84
N VAL A 132 12.80 -10.69 -10.93
CA VAL A 132 13.79 -9.61 -10.76
C VAL A 132 14.70 -9.83 -9.55
N GLY A 133 14.77 -11.07 -9.05
CA GLY A 133 15.66 -11.48 -7.97
C GLY A 133 15.22 -11.04 -6.57
N ALA A 134 13.93 -10.75 -6.37
CA ALA A 134 13.42 -10.38 -5.05
C ALA A 134 13.37 -11.55 -4.07
N ILE A 135 13.56 -11.25 -2.79
CA ILE A 135 13.51 -12.20 -1.67
C ILE A 135 12.51 -11.75 -0.61
N ALA A 136 12.01 -12.70 0.17
CA ALA A 136 11.24 -12.38 1.37
C ALA A 136 12.13 -11.69 2.40
N SER A 137 11.56 -10.73 3.13
CA SER A 137 12.19 -10.09 4.28
C SER A 137 11.17 -9.90 5.41
N ARG A 138 11.64 -9.99 6.66
CA ARG A 138 10.83 -9.81 7.88
C ARG A 138 11.29 -8.61 8.70
N ASP A 139 12.19 -7.81 8.16
CA ASP A 139 12.83 -6.71 8.85
C ASP A 139 13.03 -5.51 7.92
N ALA A 140 12.09 -4.56 8.00
CA ALA A 140 12.14 -3.28 7.30
C ALA A 140 13.14 -2.28 7.92
N GLY A 141 14.02 -2.72 8.83
CA GLY A 141 14.91 -1.87 9.59
C GLY A 141 14.18 -1.15 10.73
N ARG A 142 14.86 -0.22 11.39
CA ARG A 142 14.36 0.55 12.57
C ARG A 142 14.38 2.05 12.29
N TYR A 143 14.50 2.43 11.02
CA TYR A 143 14.58 3.80 10.56
C TYR A 143 13.26 4.22 9.91
N LEU A 144 13.24 5.34 9.18
CA LEU A 144 12.04 5.92 8.60
C LEU A 144 11.22 4.94 7.75
N CYS A 145 11.87 4.06 6.97
CA CYS A 145 11.18 3.04 6.16
C CYS A 145 10.25 2.16 7.00
N ASN A 146 10.76 1.66 8.15
CA ASN A 146 9.96 0.88 9.09
C ASN A 146 8.89 1.71 9.78
N ALA A 147 9.21 2.94 10.19
CA ALA A 147 8.26 3.82 10.85
C ALA A 147 7.05 4.14 9.95
N SER A 148 7.32 4.54 8.71
CA SER A 148 6.28 4.79 7.72
C SER A 148 5.49 3.52 7.39
N TYR A 149 6.15 2.37 7.24
CA TYR A 149 5.45 1.12 6.94
C TYR A 149 4.57 0.63 8.09
N TYR A 150 5.05 0.76 9.34
CA TYR A 150 4.28 0.46 10.53
C TYR A 150 3.01 1.31 10.60
N ARG A 151 3.12 2.61 10.30
CA ARG A 151 1.97 3.51 10.23
C ARG A 151 0.98 3.11 9.13
N VAL A 152 1.44 2.81 7.93
CA VAL A 152 0.58 2.40 6.80
C VAL A 152 -0.16 1.10 7.10
N LEU A 153 0.49 0.11 7.69
CA LEU A 153 -0.15 -1.17 8.04
C LEU A 153 -1.25 -1.04 9.09
N ALA A 154 -1.37 0.10 9.79
CA ALA A 154 -2.48 0.36 10.69
C ALA A 154 -3.81 0.65 9.96
N GLU A 155 -3.76 1.05 8.68
CA GLU A 155 -4.95 1.38 7.88
C GLU A 155 -5.77 0.14 7.46
N GLY A 156 -5.18 -1.06 7.54
CA GLY A 156 -5.86 -2.31 7.17
C GLY A 156 -6.09 -2.52 5.67
N CYS A 157 -5.76 -1.55 4.81
CA CYS A 157 -5.78 -1.72 3.36
C CYS A 157 -4.58 -2.58 2.88
N PRO A 158 -4.68 -3.24 1.70
CA PRO A 158 -3.55 -3.89 1.05
C PRO A 158 -2.34 -2.97 0.93
N ALA A 159 -1.26 -3.30 1.64
CA ALA A 159 -0.04 -2.51 1.63
C ALA A 159 1.21 -3.39 1.61
N ILE A 160 2.24 -2.96 0.89
CA ILE A 160 3.55 -3.62 0.87
C ILE A 160 4.68 -2.61 0.81
N PHE A 161 5.79 -2.95 1.46
CA PHE A 161 7.03 -2.19 1.37
C PHE A 161 8.09 -3.00 0.61
N LEU A 162 8.68 -2.39 -0.41
CA LEU A 162 9.74 -2.95 -1.23
C LEU A 162 11.05 -2.21 -0.95
N HIS A 163 12.00 -2.89 -0.30
CA HIS A 163 13.36 -2.39 -0.19
C HIS A 163 14.15 -2.75 -1.44
N ILE A 164 14.69 -1.74 -2.12
CA ILE A 164 15.56 -1.91 -3.28
C ILE A 164 17.03 -1.73 -2.90
N PRO A 165 17.96 -2.41 -3.60
CA PRO A 165 19.38 -2.07 -3.49
C PRO A 165 19.65 -0.69 -4.13
N PRO A 166 20.76 -0.02 -3.76
CA PRO A 166 21.18 1.18 -4.47
C PRO A 166 21.40 0.87 -5.95
N LEU A 167 21.15 1.86 -6.82
CA LEU A 167 21.52 1.72 -8.22
C LEU A 167 23.06 1.70 -8.36
N PRO A 168 23.60 0.96 -9.33
CA PRO A 168 25.03 1.01 -9.62
C PRO A 168 25.45 2.45 -9.93
N ASP A 169 26.54 2.88 -9.29
CA ASP A 169 27.15 4.18 -9.60
C ASP A 169 27.72 4.15 -11.02
N PRO A 170 27.24 4.99 -11.94
CA PRO A 170 27.73 5.02 -13.32
C PRO A 170 29.20 5.48 -13.42
N SER A 171 29.73 6.18 -12.41
CA SER A 171 31.13 6.64 -12.37
C SER A 171 32.11 5.55 -11.90
N ARG A 172 31.61 4.48 -11.28
CA ARG A 172 32.47 3.40 -10.78
C ARG A 172 32.74 2.38 -11.89
N PRO A 173 34.02 2.04 -12.19
CA PRO A 173 34.33 1.08 -13.23
C PRO A 173 33.67 -0.27 -12.95
N ARG A 174 32.86 -0.74 -13.89
CA ARG A 174 32.14 -2.01 -13.77
C ARG A 174 33.17 -3.15 -13.87
N ARG A 175 33.24 -3.99 -12.84
CA ARG A 175 34.09 -5.20 -12.82
C ARG A 175 33.75 -6.23 -13.91
N SER A 176 32.60 -6.12 -14.56
CA SER A 176 32.14 -7.04 -15.60
C SER A 176 31.86 -6.31 -16.91
N ARG A 177 32.39 -6.87 -18.02
CA ARG A 177 32.13 -6.43 -19.41
C ARG A 177 30.70 -6.77 -19.87
N TRP A 178 29.94 -7.57 -19.11
CA TRP A 178 28.59 -7.98 -19.49
C TRP A 178 27.55 -6.86 -19.24
N ARG A 179 26.78 -6.54 -20.29
CA ARG A 179 25.65 -5.61 -20.22
C ARG A 179 24.36 -6.43 -20.16
N PRO A 180 23.58 -6.37 -19.05
CA PRO A 180 22.24 -6.94 -19.07
C PRO A 180 21.42 -6.28 -20.18
N ARG A 181 20.66 -7.10 -20.91
CA ARG A 181 19.82 -6.65 -22.05
C ARG A 181 18.80 -5.58 -21.66
N ARG A 182 18.38 -5.52 -20.39
CA ARG A 182 17.52 -4.47 -19.81
C ARG A 182 18.21 -3.79 -18.65
N ARG A 183 18.05 -2.47 -18.52
CA ARG A 183 18.54 -1.73 -17.34
C ARG A 183 17.75 -2.20 -16.11
N PRO A 184 18.40 -2.42 -14.96
CA PRO A 184 17.73 -2.88 -13.73
C PRO A 184 16.50 -2.05 -13.38
N LEU A 185 16.58 -0.73 -13.56
CA LEU A 185 15.50 0.20 -13.24
C LEU A 185 14.23 -0.02 -14.09
N ASP A 186 14.37 -0.40 -15.36
CA ASP A 186 13.23 -0.64 -16.25
C ASP A 186 12.54 -1.96 -15.87
N ALA A 187 13.34 -3.02 -15.66
CA ALA A 187 12.83 -4.31 -15.21
C ALA A 187 12.13 -4.22 -13.84
N TRP A 188 12.69 -3.45 -12.90
CA TRP A 188 12.07 -3.21 -11.60
C TRP A 188 10.80 -2.38 -11.72
N THR A 189 10.76 -1.40 -12.62
CA THR A 189 9.55 -0.59 -12.87
C THR A 189 8.40 -1.49 -13.33
N ASP A 190 8.64 -2.33 -14.34
CA ASP A 190 7.63 -3.25 -14.88
C ASP A 190 7.12 -4.20 -13.79
N ALA A 191 8.04 -4.83 -13.05
CA ALA A 191 7.70 -5.75 -11.97
C ALA A 191 6.94 -5.07 -10.82
N PHE A 192 7.23 -3.80 -10.51
CA PHE A 192 6.55 -3.06 -9.46
C PHE A 192 5.18 -2.54 -9.91
N VAL A 193 4.99 -2.33 -11.22
CA VAL A 193 3.66 -2.11 -11.81
C VAL A 193 2.81 -3.39 -11.68
N ASP A 194 3.37 -4.59 -11.89
CA ASP A 194 2.67 -5.85 -11.60
C ASP A 194 2.27 -5.95 -10.13
N ALA A 195 3.20 -5.65 -9.21
CA ALA A 195 2.93 -5.63 -7.77
C ALA A 195 1.79 -4.67 -7.42
N ALA A 196 1.81 -3.45 -7.96
CA ALA A 196 0.74 -2.46 -7.78
C ALA A 196 -0.65 -2.97 -8.22
N LEU A 197 -0.71 -3.65 -9.36
CA LEU A 197 -1.96 -4.23 -9.88
C LEU A 197 -2.47 -5.38 -9.00
N ILE A 198 -1.58 -6.19 -8.43
CA ILE A 198 -1.93 -7.28 -7.51
C ILE A 198 -2.51 -6.73 -6.21
N LEU A 199 -1.92 -5.66 -5.65
CA LEU A 199 -2.43 -5.00 -4.45
C LEU A 199 -3.85 -4.46 -4.66
N LEU A 200 -4.12 -3.89 -5.84
CA LEU A 200 -5.43 -3.32 -6.18
C LEU A 200 -6.49 -4.35 -6.59
N ALA A 201 -6.12 -5.62 -6.78
CA ALA A 201 -7.04 -6.64 -7.28
C ALA A 201 -8.33 -6.79 -6.45
N PRO A 202 -8.31 -6.74 -5.10
CA PRO A 202 -9.53 -6.80 -4.29
C PRO A 202 -10.50 -5.64 -4.58
N ALA A 203 -10.00 -4.40 -4.58
CA ALA A 203 -10.81 -3.21 -4.84
C ALA A 203 -11.41 -3.23 -6.26
N ARG A 204 -10.62 -3.67 -7.25
CA ARG A 204 -11.09 -3.80 -8.65
C ARG A 204 -12.19 -4.84 -8.82
N ARG A 205 -12.09 -5.98 -8.13
CA ARG A 205 -13.12 -7.03 -8.15
C ARG A 205 -14.44 -6.55 -7.55
N LEU A 206 -14.36 -5.77 -6.46
CA LEU A 206 -15.54 -5.16 -5.84
C LEU A 206 -16.25 -4.20 -6.81
N THR A 207 -15.50 -3.29 -7.45
CA THR A 207 -16.08 -2.38 -8.46
C THR A 207 -16.74 -3.15 -9.61
N ALA A 208 -16.05 -4.14 -10.18
CA ALA A 208 -16.58 -4.92 -11.31
C ALA A 208 -17.81 -5.76 -10.95
N HIS A 209 -17.88 -6.31 -9.72
CA HIS A 209 -19.06 -7.04 -9.25
C HIS A 209 -20.28 -6.13 -9.11
N LEU A 210 -20.10 -4.92 -8.56
CA LEU A 210 -21.16 -3.92 -8.42
C LEU A 210 -21.65 -3.40 -9.79
N GLU A 211 -20.77 -3.29 -10.78
CA GLU A 211 -21.15 -2.92 -12.15
C GLU A 211 -22.00 -4.01 -12.82
N LYS A 212 -21.61 -5.29 -12.68
CA LYS A 212 -22.39 -6.43 -13.22
C LYS A 212 -23.75 -6.60 -12.53
N GLY A 213 -23.84 -6.31 -11.24
CA GLY A 213 -25.09 -6.34 -10.48
C GLY A 213 -26.10 -5.23 -10.84
N ARG A 214 -25.67 -4.21 -11.62
CA ARG A 214 -26.52 -3.13 -12.12
C ARG A 214 -27.02 -3.33 -13.56
N GLY A 215 -26.88 -4.55 -14.10
CA GLY A 215 -27.48 -4.90 -15.39
C GLY A 215 -29.00 -4.66 -15.43
N PRO A 216 -29.62 -4.60 -16.61
CA PRO A 216 -30.99 -4.10 -16.83
C PRO A 216 -32.11 -4.86 -16.08
N TYR A 217 -31.79 -5.96 -15.40
CA TYR A 217 -32.73 -6.76 -14.61
C TYR A 217 -32.88 -6.33 -13.13
N ALA A 218 -32.10 -5.35 -12.64
CA ALA A 218 -32.17 -4.92 -11.25
C ALA A 218 -33.37 -4.00 -10.92
N ALA A 219 -34.18 -3.59 -11.91
CA ALA A 219 -35.32 -2.69 -11.75
C ALA A 219 -36.70 -3.41 -11.66
N GLY A 220 -36.73 -4.73 -11.42
CA GLY A 220 -37.94 -5.54 -11.53
C GLY A 220 -38.49 -6.17 -10.24
N ARG A 221 -38.15 -5.66 -9.05
CA ARG A 221 -38.79 -6.10 -7.79
C ARG A 221 -39.40 -4.93 -7.05
N THR A 222 -40.42 -4.33 -7.65
CA THR A 222 -41.48 -3.67 -6.90
C THR A 222 -42.33 -4.74 -6.23
N SER A 223 -42.57 -4.52 -4.94
CA SER A 223 -43.40 -5.29 -4.03
C SER A 223 -44.77 -5.64 -4.64
N LEU A 224 -45.02 -6.93 -4.89
CA LEU A 224 -46.40 -7.44 -4.89
C LEU A 224 -46.92 -7.36 -3.44
N GLY A 225 -47.99 -6.60 -3.28
CA GLY A 225 -48.69 -6.43 -2.01
C GLY A 225 -49.21 -7.76 -1.47
N MET A 226 -48.92 -8.02 -0.21
CA MET A 226 -49.71 -8.94 0.60
C MET A 226 -50.75 -8.10 1.34
N ASN A 227 -51.99 -8.17 0.86
CA ASN A 227 -53.16 -7.72 1.60
C ASN A 227 -53.27 -8.53 2.89
N ALA A 228 -53.19 -7.86 4.04
CA ALA A 228 -53.64 -8.40 5.30
C ALA A 228 -55.17 -8.22 5.40
N PRO A 229 -55.96 -9.25 5.74
CA PRO A 229 -57.38 -9.07 5.99
C PRO A 229 -57.60 -8.38 7.33
N SER A 230 -58.49 -7.40 7.30
CA SER A 230 -59.03 -6.67 8.45
C SER A 230 -59.94 -7.58 9.29
N VAL A 231 -59.74 -7.56 10.61
CA VAL A 231 -60.71 -8.09 11.57
C VAL A 231 -61.07 -6.99 12.58
N ARG A 232 -62.25 -6.40 12.38
CA ARG A 232 -63.13 -5.79 13.41
C ARG A 232 -64.38 -6.66 13.40
N ALA A 233 -65.14 -6.91 14.46
CA ALA A 233 -65.09 -6.61 15.89
C ALA A 233 -66.13 -7.55 16.53
N ALA A 234 -66.00 -7.91 17.80
CA ALA A 234 -67.15 -8.27 18.63
C ALA A 234 -66.80 -8.03 20.09
N ALA A 235 -67.48 -7.05 20.68
CA ALA A 235 -67.58 -6.91 22.12
C ALA A 235 -68.81 -7.70 22.60
N SER A 236 -68.70 -8.43 23.71
CA SER A 236 -69.74 -8.47 24.77
C SER A 236 -69.30 -9.31 25.97
N ASN A 237 -69.34 -8.65 27.13
CA ASN A 237 -69.66 -9.10 28.48
C ASN A 237 -70.10 -10.56 28.72
N ALA A 238 -69.56 -11.19 29.78
CA ALA A 238 -70.30 -11.50 31.02
C ALA A 238 -69.50 -12.42 31.99
N ASN A 239 -69.48 -12.02 33.26
CA ASN A 239 -69.57 -12.80 34.51
C ASN A 239 -68.56 -13.91 34.90
N ASN A 240 -67.99 -13.68 36.10
CA ASN A 240 -67.54 -14.58 37.20
C ASN A 240 -68.40 -15.86 37.40
N PRO A 241 -68.08 -16.86 38.28
CA PRO A 241 -67.05 -16.90 39.34
C PRO A 241 -66.31 -18.25 39.57
N MET A 242 -65.21 -18.20 40.34
CA MET A 242 -64.87 -18.99 41.54
C MET A 242 -63.45 -18.63 42.00
#